data_AF-A0A9Q8T0T4-F1
#
_entry.id   AF-A0A9Q8T0T4-F1
#
_cell.length_a   1.000
_cell.length_b   1.000
_cell.length_c   1.000
_cell.angle_alpha   90.00
_cell.angle_beta   90.00
_cell.angle_gamma   90.00
#
_symmetry.space_group_name_H-M   'P 1'
#
loop_
_entity.id
_entity.type
_entity.pdbx_description
1 polymer ?
#
loop_
_entity_poly.entity_id
_entity_poly.type
_entity_poly.pdbx_seq_one_letter_code
_entity_poly.pdbx_strand_id
1 'polypeptide(L)'
;MYENKEVTIPIFSHGPLNLLLVTESFVLLEYLAQLRFCFGTNILFEYPGIANYDFNSTYDNPSPDDAAAYLSPDINPIFWDAVKGEDGIERWFEWTSYVGGPHKGKTYTALGLGKTSSGRTTINSSLIMNVSVFSYFNDEGDHDFETVVATVSGVVKAISSIPRATMINPAPSQDVRDYVQKLFVDIGRTANHWVGTTRLGTDSALEGGKPVVDLNAQVYGTKNLHIVDAGILNGIFTANPQAGIVIAAEKVAKEIIRLHG
;
A
#
# COMPACT_ATOMS: atom_id res chain seq x y z
N MET A 1 -21.78 34.12 -12.60
CA MET A 1 -20.95 35.03 -11.77
C MET A 1 -20.37 34.18 -10.67
N TYR A 2 -19.10 33.82 -10.77
CA TYR A 2 -18.42 33.02 -9.75
C TYR A 2 -17.77 33.97 -8.76
N GLU A 3 -18.12 33.83 -7.48
CA GLU A 3 -17.55 34.59 -6.36
C GLU A 3 -16.14 34.07 -6.06
N ASN A 4 -15.14 34.95 -6.15
CA ASN A 4 -13.78 34.66 -5.69
C ASN A 4 -13.79 34.54 -4.16
N LYS A 5 -13.43 33.37 -3.63
CA LYS A 5 -13.04 33.24 -2.22
C LYS A 5 -11.53 33.45 -2.13
N GLU A 6 -11.12 34.59 -1.57
CA GLU A 6 -9.74 34.84 -1.17
C GLU A 6 -9.35 33.89 -0.03
N VAL A 7 -8.27 33.13 -0.22
CA VAL A 7 -7.59 32.39 0.85
C VAL A 7 -6.25 33.09 1.08
N THR A 8 -6.14 33.83 2.17
CA THR A 8 -4.92 34.56 2.55
C THR A 8 -4.01 33.64 3.37
N ILE A 9 -2.81 33.34 2.85
CA ILE A 9 -1.75 32.66 3.59
C ILE A 9 -0.62 33.68 3.84
N PRO A 10 -0.23 33.98 5.09
CA PRO A 10 0.82 34.96 5.36
C PRO A 10 2.21 34.35 5.10
N ILE A 11 3.04 35.04 4.30
CA ILE A 11 4.42 34.65 4.00
C ILE A 11 5.37 35.72 4.56
N PHE A 12 6.37 35.30 5.35
CA PHE A 12 7.39 36.16 5.95
C PHE A 12 8.41 36.66 4.90
N SER A 13 8.86 37.90 5.07
CA SER A 13 9.81 38.64 4.22
C SER A 13 11.29 38.52 4.68
N HIS A 14 12.24 38.33 3.73
CA HIS A 14 13.49 39.11 3.45
C HIS A 14 14.70 38.26 2.94
N GLY A 15 15.23 38.57 1.74
CA GLY A 15 16.62 38.29 1.29
C GLY A 15 16.86 37.07 0.36
N PRO A 16 17.81 37.09 -0.61
CA PRO A 16 17.51 36.71 -1.99
C PRO A 16 17.91 35.28 -2.37
N LEU A 17 16.91 34.40 -2.41
CA LEU A 17 16.56 33.63 -3.62
C LEU A 17 15.07 33.29 -3.49
N ASN A 18 14.22 34.31 -3.63
CA ASN A 18 12.78 34.15 -3.47
C ASN A 18 12.22 33.53 -4.74
N LEU A 19 12.05 32.20 -4.76
CA LEU A 19 11.03 31.59 -5.60
C LEU A 19 9.67 32.02 -5.01
N LEU A 20 9.23 33.22 -5.41
CA LEU A 20 7.89 33.71 -5.08
C LEU A 20 6.91 32.97 -5.99
N LEU A 21 6.41 31.82 -5.54
CA LEU A 21 5.21 31.23 -6.13
C LEU A 21 4.03 32.09 -5.69
N VAL A 22 3.63 33.04 -6.53
CA VAL A 22 2.42 33.84 -6.35
C VAL A 22 1.22 32.90 -6.45
N THR A 23 0.16 33.11 -5.67
CA THR A 23 -1.08 32.29 -5.69
C THR A 23 -1.66 32.13 -7.10
N GLU A 24 -1.45 33.12 -7.99
CA GLU A 24 -1.83 33.07 -9.41
C GLU A 24 -1.06 32.06 -10.26
N SER A 25 0.08 31.55 -9.78
CA SER A 25 0.91 30.53 -10.44
C SER A 25 0.66 29.12 -9.90
N PHE A 26 -0.29 28.94 -8.97
CA PHE A 26 -0.62 27.62 -8.44
C PHE A 26 -1.42 26.84 -9.47
N VAL A 27 -0.87 25.70 -9.88
CA VAL A 27 -1.61 24.66 -10.57
C VAL A 27 -2.33 23.85 -9.49
N LEU A 28 -3.61 24.17 -9.29
CA LEU A 28 -4.44 23.51 -8.28
C LEU A 28 -4.95 22.17 -8.84
N LEU A 29 -4.07 21.19 -8.86
CA LEU A 29 -4.49 19.80 -8.92
C LEU A 29 -5.02 19.46 -7.53
N GLU A 30 -6.17 18.81 -7.43
CA GLU A 30 -6.46 18.09 -6.19
C GLU A 30 -5.37 17.01 -6.03
N TYR A 31 -4.26 17.36 -5.38
CA TYR A 31 -3.22 16.44 -4.88
C TYR A 31 -3.78 15.49 -3.79
N LEU A 32 -5.10 15.34 -3.75
CA LEU A 32 -5.90 14.45 -2.92
C LEU A 32 -6.08 13.11 -3.64
N ALA A 33 -5.10 12.75 -4.46
CA ALA A 33 -5.12 11.52 -5.20
C ALA A 33 -5.25 10.34 -4.24
N GLN A 34 -5.95 9.33 -4.74
CA GLN A 34 -6.46 8.23 -3.95
C GLN A 34 -5.30 7.40 -3.43
N LEU A 35 -4.87 7.69 -2.20
CA LEU A 35 -3.86 6.91 -1.51
C LEU A 35 -4.39 5.49 -1.41
N ARG A 36 -3.68 4.54 -1.99
CA ARG A 36 -4.01 3.13 -1.88
C ARG A 36 -2.80 2.39 -1.34
N PHE A 37 -3.06 1.49 -0.41
CA PHE A 37 -2.08 0.57 0.16
C PHE A 37 -2.83 -0.64 0.69
N CYS A 38 -2.14 -1.78 0.76
CA CYS A 38 -2.78 -3.01 1.18
C CYS A 38 -3.19 -2.90 2.64
N PHE A 39 -4.40 -3.35 2.97
CA PHE A 39 -4.69 -3.74 4.33
C PHE A 39 -4.01 -5.06 4.60
N GLY A 40 -3.34 -5.20 5.74
CA GLY A 40 -2.88 -6.51 6.15
C GLY A 40 -3.07 -6.88 7.60
N THR A 41 -3.22 -8.18 7.77
CA THR A 41 -3.43 -8.83 9.06
C THR A 41 -2.58 -10.09 9.15
N ASN A 42 -2.15 -10.41 10.37
CA ASN A 42 -1.31 -11.55 10.66
C ASN A 42 -2.12 -12.68 11.29
N ILE A 43 -2.04 -13.87 10.72
CA ILE A 43 -2.40 -15.10 11.40
C ILE A 43 -1.14 -15.68 12.05
N LEU A 44 -1.26 -16.15 13.29
CA LEU A 44 -0.18 -16.77 14.04
C LEU A 44 -0.54 -18.22 14.38
N PHE A 45 0.42 -19.12 14.25
CA PHE A 45 0.26 -20.53 14.57
C PHE A 45 1.59 -21.16 15.01
N GLU A 46 1.47 -22.30 15.68
CA GLU A 46 2.61 -23.14 16.06
C GLU A 46 2.54 -24.49 15.35
N TYR A 47 3.70 -24.99 14.96
CA TYR A 47 3.87 -26.34 14.43
C TYR A 47 5.25 -26.89 14.86
N PRO A 48 5.36 -28.14 15.35
CA PRO A 48 6.63 -28.68 15.84
C PRO A 48 7.78 -28.67 14.83
N GLY A 49 7.48 -28.78 13.54
CA GLY A 49 8.48 -28.81 12.47
C GLY A 49 8.96 -27.45 11.98
N ILE A 50 8.43 -26.34 12.51
CA ILE A 50 8.93 -25.01 12.14
C ILE A 50 10.19 -24.70 12.94
N ALA A 51 11.31 -24.55 12.23
CA ALA A 51 12.53 -23.96 12.76
C ALA A 51 12.39 -22.44 12.76
N ASN A 52 12.72 -21.80 13.88
CA ASN A 52 12.76 -20.34 13.97
C ASN A 52 14.21 -19.88 13.80
N TYR A 53 14.39 -18.75 13.12
CA TYR A 53 15.69 -18.13 12.93
C TYR A 53 15.66 -16.72 13.51
N ASP A 54 16.63 -16.40 14.37
CA ASP A 54 16.68 -15.08 15.01
C ASP A 54 17.40 -14.07 14.11
N PHE A 55 16.68 -13.59 13.09
CA PHE A 55 17.19 -12.56 12.19
C PHE A 55 17.56 -11.26 12.92
N ASN A 56 16.98 -10.97 14.09
CA ASN A 56 17.30 -9.73 14.82
C ASN A 56 18.72 -9.74 15.39
N SER A 57 19.16 -10.85 15.97
CA SER A 57 20.52 -10.97 16.51
C SER A 57 21.58 -11.19 15.44
N THR A 58 21.20 -11.61 14.23
CA THR A 58 22.18 -11.93 13.17
C THR A 58 22.99 -10.74 12.66
N TYR A 59 22.54 -9.50 12.88
CA TYR A 59 23.35 -8.33 12.55
C TYR A 59 24.59 -8.20 13.46
N ASP A 60 24.39 -8.33 14.78
CA ASP A 60 25.46 -8.16 15.77
C ASP A 60 26.22 -9.46 16.07
N ASN A 61 25.54 -10.60 15.98
CA ASN A 61 26.06 -11.91 16.35
C ASN A 61 25.50 -13.02 15.43
N PRO A 62 25.91 -13.05 14.14
CA PRO A 62 25.47 -14.08 13.22
C PRO A 62 26.03 -15.45 13.62
N SER A 63 25.29 -16.50 13.29
CA SER A 63 25.81 -17.87 13.30
C SER A 63 27.05 -17.96 12.40
N PRO A 64 28.22 -18.42 12.90
CA PRO A 64 29.44 -18.50 12.11
C PRO A 64 29.28 -19.37 10.85
N ASP A 65 28.51 -20.46 10.96
CA ASP A 65 28.28 -21.39 9.86
C ASP A 65 27.39 -20.74 8.78
N ASP A 66 26.33 -20.02 9.17
CA ASP A 66 25.45 -19.34 8.21
C ASP A 66 26.14 -18.16 7.55
N ALA A 67 26.97 -17.41 8.29
CA ALA A 67 27.76 -16.31 7.74
C ALA A 67 28.75 -16.81 6.68
N ALA A 68 29.37 -17.97 6.90
CA ALA A 68 30.24 -18.61 5.93
C ALA A 68 29.47 -19.17 4.71
N ALA A 69 28.21 -19.57 4.91
CA ALA A 69 27.38 -20.26 3.93
C ALA A 69 26.31 -19.39 3.23
N TYR A 70 26.26 -18.06 3.47
CA TYR A 70 25.18 -17.12 3.10
C TYR A 70 24.76 -17.04 1.61
N LEU A 71 25.29 -17.89 0.74
CA LEU A 71 24.98 -17.98 -0.68
C LEU A 71 23.63 -18.67 -0.99
N SER A 72 22.79 -19.01 -0.01
CA SER A 72 21.48 -19.64 -0.24
C SER A 72 20.38 -19.01 0.62
N PRO A 73 19.43 -18.25 0.04
CA PRO A 73 18.29 -17.74 0.78
C PRO A 73 17.22 -18.82 1.00
N ASP A 74 16.54 -18.76 2.14
CA ASP A 74 15.33 -19.54 2.42
C ASP A 74 14.11 -18.67 2.08
N ILE A 75 13.23 -19.15 1.20
CA ILE A 75 12.00 -18.45 0.81
C ILE A 75 10.83 -19.18 1.42
N ASN A 76 10.21 -18.54 2.41
CA ASN A 76 8.96 -19.02 2.99
C ASN A 76 7.82 -19.04 1.94
N PRO A 77 6.77 -19.85 2.14
CA PRO A 77 5.65 -19.91 1.20
C PRO A 77 4.99 -18.54 0.95
N ILE A 78 4.84 -18.20 -0.33
CA ILE A 78 3.99 -17.11 -0.82
C ILE A 78 2.85 -17.77 -1.60
N PHE A 79 1.61 -17.36 -1.31
CA PHE A 79 0.43 -17.88 -2.02
C PHE A 79 -0.62 -16.80 -2.22
N TRP A 80 -1.56 -17.06 -3.12
CA TRP A 80 -2.62 -16.14 -3.49
C TRP A 80 -3.98 -16.80 -3.46
N ASP A 81 -4.99 -16.01 -3.13
CA ASP A 81 -6.39 -16.35 -3.36
C ASP A 81 -7.17 -15.11 -3.80
N ALA A 82 -8.35 -15.35 -4.37
CA ALA A 82 -9.24 -14.31 -4.84
C ALA A 82 -10.65 -14.56 -4.28
N VAL A 83 -11.26 -13.53 -3.72
CA VAL A 83 -12.61 -13.58 -3.17
C VAL A 83 -13.49 -12.59 -3.93
N LYS A 84 -14.59 -13.07 -4.48
CA LYS A 84 -15.58 -12.22 -5.13
C LYS A 84 -16.52 -11.62 -4.09
N GLY A 85 -16.55 -10.29 -3.99
CA GLY A 85 -17.48 -9.56 -3.13
C GLY A 85 -18.91 -9.61 -3.64
N GLU A 86 -19.86 -9.22 -2.79
CA GLU A 86 -21.28 -9.12 -3.16
C GLU A 86 -21.54 -8.05 -4.25
N ASP A 87 -20.67 -7.05 -4.33
CA ASP A 87 -20.58 -6.08 -5.43
C ASP A 87 -20.14 -6.68 -6.78
N GLY A 88 -19.80 -7.97 -6.80
CA GLY A 88 -19.34 -8.68 -7.98
C GLY A 88 -17.88 -8.42 -8.34
N ILE A 89 -17.14 -7.66 -7.54
CA ILE A 89 -15.73 -7.36 -7.76
C ILE A 89 -14.87 -8.45 -7.11
N GLU A 90 -13.96 -9.02 -7.89
CA GLU A 90 -12.97 -9.97 -7.40
C GLU A 90 -11.81 -9.23 -6.72
N ARG A 91 -11.54 -9.57 -5.46
CA ARG A 91 -10.48 -9.00 -4.63
C ARG A 91 -9.38 -10.03 -4.42
N TRP A 92 -8.15 -9.64 -4.74
CA TRP A 92 -6.99 -10.51 -4.69
C TRP A 92 -6.20 -10.29 -3.40
N PHE A 93 -5.75 -11.39 -2.83
CA PHE A 93 -4.96 -11.43 -1.61
C PHE A 93 -3.63 -12.11 -1.88
N GLU A 94 -2.56 -11.46 -1.44
CA GLU A 94 -1.24 -12.08 -1.32
C GLU A 94 -1.03 -12.51 0.12
N TRP A 95 -0.56 -13.72 0.33
CA TRP A 95 -0.18 -14.23 1.63
C TRP A 95 1.31 -14.52 1.66
N THR A 96 2.02 -13.85 2.56
CA THR A 96 3.45 -14.07 2.81
C THR A 96 3.62 -14.75 4.15
N SER A 97 4.06 -16.01 4.12
CA SER A 97 4.45 -16.71 5.34
C SER A 97 5.86 -16.34 5.74
N TYR A 98 6.15 -16.30 7.04
CA TYR A 98 7.50 -16.10 7.54
C TYR A 98 7.65 -16.65 8.97
N VAL A 99 8.90 -16.93 9.33
CA VAL A 99 9.30 -17.30 10.69
C VAL A 99 10.01 -16.11 11.35
N GLY A 100 9.75 -15.86 12.63
CA GLY A 100 10.43 -14.79 13.38
C GLY A 100 9.66 -14.27 14.59
N GLY A 101 10.37 -13.81 15.61
CA GLY A 101 9.78 -13.37 16.89
C GLY A 101 9.37 -14.54 17.81
N PRO A 102 8.53 -14.30 18.84
CA PRO A 102 8.24 -15.31 19.88
C PRO A 102 7.40 -16.50 19.39
N HIS A 103 6.73 -16.38 18.23
CA HIS A 103 5.92 -17.44 17.65
C HIS A 103 6.57 -17.98 16.38
N LYS A 104 6.46 -19.30 16.18
CA LYS A 104 7.19 -20.00 15.13
C LYS A 104 6.61 -19.77 13.73
N GLY A 105 5.29 -19.85 13.56
CA GLY A 105 4.62 -19.66 12.27
C GLY A 105 3.81 -18.37 12.19
N LYS A 106 4.05 -17.59 11.14
CA LYS A 106 3.27 -16.37 10.83
C LYS A 106 2.90 -16.37 9.35
N THR A 107 1.70 -15.91 9.05
CA THR A 107 1.32 -15.56 7.68
C THR A 107 0.61 -14.22 7.67
N TYR A 108 1.05 -13.33 6.79
CA TYR A 108 0.51 -11.99 6.61
C TYR A 108 -0.25 -11.93 5.29
N THR A 109 -1.49 -11.47 5.32
CA THR A 109 -2.25 -11.18 4.10
C THR A 109 -2.16 -9.72 3.72
N ALA A 110 -2.16 -9.43 2.43
CA ALA A 110 -2.26 -8.10 1.84
C ALA A 110 -3.43 -8.07 0.84
N LEU A 111 -4.49 -7.32 1.15
CA LEU A 111 -5.59 -7.05 0.21
C LEU A 111 -5.11 -6.08 -0.88
N GLY A 112 -5.01 -6.57 -2.12
CA GLY A 112 -4.40 -5.87 -3.26
C GLY A 112 -5.40 -5.50 -4.36
N LEU A 113 -5.25 -6.11 -5.54
CA LEU A 113 -6.08 -5.84 -6.72
C LEU A 113 -7.58 -6.05 -6.45
N GLY A 114 -8.43 -5.20 -7.02
CA GLY A 114 -9.90 -5.27 -6.88
C GLY A 114 -10.43 -4.57 -5.62
N LYS A 115 -9.56 -4.22 -4.69
CA LYS A 115 -9.87 -3.42 -3.51
C LYS A 115 -10.40 -2.03 -3.90
N THR A 116 -11.52 -1.62 -3.29
CA THR A 116 -12.20 -0.37 -3.64
C THR A 116 -11.98 0.76 -2.63
N SER A 117 -11.76 0.46 -1.34
CA SER A 117 -11.47 1.48 -0.32
C SER A 117 -10.30 2.38 -0.74
N SER A 118 -10.37 3.66 -0.40
CA SER A 118 -9.38 4.66 -0.80
C SER A 118 -9.04 5.60 0.35
N GLY A 119 -7.78 6.00 0.43
CA GLY A 119 -7.27 6.86 1.48
C GLY A 119 -6.92 8.25 0.98
N ARG A 120 -6.36 9.04 1.89
CA ARG A 120 -5.88 10.39 1.62
C ARG A 120 -4.64 10.69 2.45
N THR A 121 -3.68 11.33 1.80
CA THR A 121 -2.53 11.95 2.47
C THR A 121 -2.73 13.46 2.53
N THR A 122 -2.25 14.09 3.58
CA THR A 122 -2.17 15.55 3.73
C THR A 122 -0.80 15.96 4.24
N ILE A 123 -0.44 17.22 4.05
CA ILE A 123 0.75 17.82 4.65
C ILE A 123 0.33 18.73 5.80
N ASN A 124 1.01 18.65 6.94
CA ASN A 124 0.73 19.55 8.07
C ASN A 124 1.54 20.86 7.98
N SER A 125 1.31 21.80 8.90
CA SER A 125 2.01 23.10 8.93
C SER A 125 3.52 23.01 9.17
N SER A 126 4.01 21.85 9.62
CA SER A 126 5.44 21.55 9.76
C SER A 126 6.03 20.84 8.53
N LEU A 127 5.29 20.79 7.42
CA LEU A 127 5.67 20.14 6.17
C LEU A 127 5.84 18.62 6.29
N ILE A 128 5.17 17.99 7.26
CA ILE A 128 5.19 16.54 7.43
C ILE A 128 3.96 15.93 6.75
N MET A 129 4.21 14.96 5.88
CA MET A 129 3.16 14.15 5.25
C MET A 129 2.51 13.22 6.28
N ASN A 130 1.19 13.15 6.26
CA ASN A 130 0.39 12.32 7.16
C ASN A 130 -0.71 11.60 6.36
N VAL A 131 -1.11 10.42 6.84
CA VAL A 131 -2.31 9.74 6.34
C VAL A 131 -3.51 10.31 7.11
N SER A 132 -4.32 11.12 6.45
CA SER A 132 -5.52 11.72 7.06
C SER A 132 -6.76 10.83 6.93
N VAL A 133 -6.77 9.92 5.94
CA VAL A 133 -7.79 8.88 5.77
C VAL A 133 -7.08 7.59 5.41
N PHE A 134 -7.25 6.55 6.23
CA PHE A 134 -6.75 5.22 5.91
C PHE A 134 -7.54 4.61 4.76
N SER A 135 -6.87 3.89 3.87
CA SER A 135 -7.54 3.23 2.73
C SER A 135 -8.14 1.89 3.13
N TYR A 136 -8.72 1.73 4.32
CA TYR A 136 -9.23 0.44 4.81
C TYR A 136 -10.71 0.57 5.16
N PHE A 137 -11.51 -0.40 4.70
CA PHE A 137 -12.91 -0.59 5.08
C PHE A 137 -13.73 0.70 5.06
N ASN A 138 -13.56 1.48 4.00
CA ASN A 138 -14.30 2.71 3.73
C ASN A 138 -14.95 2.69 2.34
N ASP A 139 -15.01 1.51 1.71
CA ASP A 139 -15.81 1.26 0.54
C ASP A 139 -17.29 1.14 0.91
N GLU A 140 -18.13 1.52 -0.03
CA GLU A 140 -19.57 1.37 0.11
C GLU A 140 -19.92 -0.12 0.27
N GLY A 141 -20.69 -0.45 1.30
CA GLY A 141 -21.14 -1.82 1.55
C GLY A 141 -20.13 -2.75 2.25
N ASP A 142 -19.01 -2.23 2.74
CA ASP A 142 -17.99 -3.00 3.50
C ASP A 142 -17.46 -4.25 2.77
N HIS A 143 -17.46 -4.24 1.44
CA HIS A 143 -17.09 -5.39 0.62
C HIS A 143 -15.59 -5.75 0.76
N ASP A 144 -14.71 -4.77 0.93
CA ASP A 144 -13.29 -5.03 1.28
C ASP A 144 -13.19 -5.77 2.63
N PHE A 145 -14.03 -5.43 3.62
CA PHE A 145 -14.03 -6.08 4.93
C PHE A 145 -14.53 -7.53 4.84
N GLU A 146 -15.65 -7.75 4.18
CA GLU A 146 -16.25 -9.09 4.04
C GLU A 146 -15.31 -10.06 3.32
N THR A 147 -14.60 -9.59 2.30
CA THR A 147 -13.63 -10.42 1.58
C THR A 147 -12.39 -10.75 2.42
N VAL A 148 -11.93 -9.83 3.29
CA VAL A 148 -10.88 -10.12 4.29
C VAL A 148 -11.34 -11.22 5.25
N VAL A 149 -12.56 -11.13 5.78
CA VAL A 149 -13.12 -12.15 6.69
C VAL A 149 -13.16 -13.51 5.99
N ALA A 150 -13.58 -13.56 4.72
CA ALA A 150 -13.67 -14.79 3.95
C ALA A 150 -12.29 -15.45 3.71
N THR A 151 -11.29 -14.70 3.24
CA THR A 151 -9.94 -15.25 2.99
C THR A 151 -9.28 -15.72 4.28
N VAL A 152 -9.37 -14.92 5.37
CA VAL A 152 -8.82 -15.27 6.68
C VAL A 152 -9.48 -16.54 7.20
N SER A 153 -10.80 -16.68 7.04
CA SER A 153 -11.53 -17.89 7.43
C SER A 153 -11.05 -19.13 6.67
N GLY A 154 -10.79 -18.99 5.36
CA GLY A 154 -10.23 -20.05 4.52
C GLY A 154 -8.86 -20.50 5.01
N VAL A 155 -7.95 -19.56 5.29
CA VAL A 155 -6.60 -19.85 5.78
C VAL A 155 -6.61 -20.44 7.19
N VAL A 156 -7.41 -19.90 8.11
CA VAL A 156 -7.59 -20.47 9.46
C VAL A 156 -8.07 -21.91 9.39
N LYS A 157 -9.06 -22.20 8.53
CA LYS A 157 -9.56 -23.56 8.30
C LYS A 157 -8.49 -24.48 7.73
N ALA A 158 -7.70 -24.01 6.75
CA ALA A 158 -6.63 -24.78 6.15
C ALA A 158 -5.55 -25.13 7.19
N ILE A 159 -5.05 -24.15 7.95
CA ILE A 159 -4.04 -24.37 8.99
C ILE A 159 -4.57 -25.29 10.09
N SER A 160 -5.82 -25.08 10.56
CA SER A 160 -6.43 -25.91 11.61
C SER A 160 -6.63 -27.38 11.20
N SER A 161 -6.62 -27.67 9.89
CA SER A 161 -6.69 -29.04 9.37
C SER A 161 -5.35 -29.79 9.41
N ILE A 162 -4.23 -29.09 9.65
CA ILE A 162 -2.89 -29.66 9.69
C ILE A 162 -2.68 -30.37 11.03
N PRO A 163 -2.38 -31.68 11.06
CA PRO A 163 -2.12 -32.40 12.31
C PRO A 163 -0.96 -31.78 13.11
N ARG A 164 -1.19 -31.51 14.40
CA ARG A 164 -0.23 -30.88 15.34
C ARG A 164 0.06 -29.39 15.06
N ALA A 165 -0.65 -28.74 14.13
CA ALA A 165 -0.67 -27.29 14.07
C ALA A 165 -1.61 -26.76 15.16
N THR A 166 -1.26 -25.65 15.79
CA THR A 166 -2.10 -24.96 16.78
C THR A 166 -2.23 -23.51 16.40
N MET A 167 -3.47 -23.05 16.20
CA MET A 167 -3.77 -21.64 15.98
C MET A 167 -3.48 -20.84 17.25
N ILE A 168 -2.80 -19.70 17.10
CA ILE A 168 -2.55 -18.74 18.18
C ILE A 168 -3.44 -17.51 17.99
N ASN A 169 -3.42 -16.92 16.79
CA ASN A 169 -4.27 -15.78 16.42
C ASN A 169 -4.84 -15.99 15.00
N PRO A 170 -6.18 -15.96 14.81
CA PRO A 170 -7.20 -16.05 15.86
C PRO A 170 -7.02 -17.32 16.71
N ALA A 171 -7.41 -17.27 17.98
CA ALA A 171 -7.36 -18.44 18.86
C ALA A 171 -8.31 -19.56 18.36
N PRO A 172 -8.10 -20.84 18.68
CA PRO A 172 -8.83 -21.97 18.06
C PRO A 172 -10.38 -21.93 18.16
N SER A 173 -10.94 -21.16 19.09
CA SER A 173 -12.38 -20.98 19.28
C SER A 173 -12.86 -19.54 19.02
N GLN A 174 -11.97 -18.66 18.60
CA GLN A 174 -12.30 -17.27 18.32
C GLN A 174 -12.97 -17.18 16.95
N ASP A 175 -14.11 -16.50 16.89
CA ASP A 175 -14.75 -16.20 15.62
C ASP A 175 -13.84 -15.30 14.76
N VAL A 176 -13.70 -15.66 13.48
CA VAL A 176 -12.77 -14.97 12.57
C VAL A 176 -13.26 -13.56 12.25
N ARG A 177 -14.57 -13.36 12.11
CA ARG A 177 -15.13 -12.04 11.87
C ARG A 177 -14.88 -11.12 13.06
N ASP A 178 -15.14 -11.60 14.27
CA ASP A 178 -14.84 -10.90 15.52
C ASP A 178 -13.35 -10.56 15.64
N TYR A 179 -12.48 -11.49 15.24
CA TYR A 179 -11.04 -11.27 15.21
C TYR A 179 -10.67 -10.11 14.26
N VAL A 180 -11.16 -10.14 13.01
CA VAL A 180 -10.88 -9.09 12.01
C VAL A 180 -11.49 -7.75 12.44
N GLN A 181 -12.70 -7.73 12.97
CA GLN A 181 -13.39 -6.52 13.43
C GLN A 181 -12.67 -5.82 14.59
N LYS A 182 -11.95 -6.58 15.44
CA LYS A 182 -11.18 -6.04 16.56
C LYS A 182 -9.78 -5.55 16.16
N LEU A 183 -9.38 -5.72 14.89
CA LEU A 183 -8.11 -5.18 14.42
C LEU A 183 -8.20 -3.65 14.34
N PHE A 184 -7.26 -2.96 14.99
CA PHE A 184 -7.13 -1.52 14.82
C PHE A 184 -6.89 -1.16 13.36
N VAL A 185 -7.65 -0.18 12.86
CA VAL A 185 -7.50 0.46 11.55
C VAL A 185 -6.55 1.65 11.73
N ASP A 186 -5.25 1.36 11.67
CA ASP A 186 -4.18 2.34 11.86
C ASP A 186 -2.99 2.10 10.91
N ILE A 187 -1.94 2.90 11.09
CA ILE A 187 -0.71 2.82 10.28
C ILE A 187 -0.01 1.47 10.41
N GLY A 188 -0.17 0.76 11.53
CA GLY A 188 0.44 -0.54 11.79
C GLY A 188 -0.12 -1.68 10.93
N ARG A 189 -1.20 -1.45 10.19
CA ARG A 189 -1.77 -2.42 9.23
C ARG A 189 -1.22 -2.30 7.82
N THR A 190 -0.39 -1.29 7.55
CA THR A 190 0.16 -1.08 6.20
C THR A 190 1.10 -2.22 5.79
N ALA A 191 1.00 -2.61 4.53
CA ALA A 191 2.02 -3.44 3.87
C ALA A 191 3.23 -2.62 3.38
N ASN A 192 3.26 -1.30 3.65
CA ASN A 192 4.22 -0.35 3.08
C ASN A 192 4.12 -0.18 1.56
N HIS A 193 2.99 -0.58 0.96
CA HIS A 193 2.74 -0.54 -0.48
C HIS A 193 1.96 0.71 -0.92
N TRP A 194 2.49 1.90 -0.59
CA TRP A 194 1.82 3.18 -0.85
C TRP A 194 1.86 3.55 -2.33
N VAL A 195 0.69 3.76 -2.95
CA VAL A 195 0.54 4.10 -4.37
C VAL A 195 -0.55 5.16 -4.61
N GLY A 196 -0.55 5.76 -5.81
CA GLY A 196 -1.72 6.47 -6.34
C GLY A 196 -1.86 7.95 -5.98
N THR A 197 -0.88 8.55 -5.30
CA THR A 197 -0.89 9.97 -4.89
C THR A 197 -0.67 10.98 -6.03
N THR A 198 -0.25 10.51 -7.19
CA THR A 198 0.00 11.33 -8.40
C THR A 198 -0.54 10.60 -9.63
N ARG A 199 -1.75 10.02 -9.47
CA ARG A 199 -2.44 9.14 -10.41
C ARG A 199 -2.24 9.51 -11.89
N LEU A 200 -1.91 8.54 -12.72
CA LEU A 200 -1.80 8.68 -14.18
C LEU A 200 -3.14 8.44 -14.88
N GLY A 201 -3.48 9.26 -15.86
CA GLY A 201 -4.65 9.03 -16.70
C GLY A 201 -4.90 10.16 -17.70
N THR A 202 -6.09 10.17 -18.30
CA THR A 202 -6.46 11.12 -19.36
C THR A 202 -7.44 12.18 -18.88
N ASP A 203 -8.13 11.94 -17.77
CA ASP A 203 -9.12 12.81 -17.15
C ASP A 203 -8.46 13.76 -16.14
N SER A 204 -7.88 14.86 -16.63
CA SER A 204 -7.12 15.83 -15.83
C SER A 204 -7.86 16.30 -14.57
N ALA A 205 -7.16 16.32 -13.43
CA ALA A 205 -7.67 16.92 -12.20
C ALA A 205 -7.86 18.45 -12.29
N LEU A 206 -7.26 19.13 -13.28
CA LEU A 206 -7.56 20.54 -13.56
C LEU A 206 -8.96 20.75 -14.13
N GLU A 207 -9.54 19.69 -14.70
CA GLU A 207 -10.84 19.70 -15.36
C GLU A 207 -11.91 18.96 -14.54
N GLY A 208 -11.62 18.68 -13.25
CA GLY A 208 -12.51 17.96 -12.35
C GLY A 208 -12.38 16.42 -12.41
N GLY A 209 -11.40 15.90 -13.15
CA GLY A 209 -11.00 14.50 -13.11
C GLY A 209 -10.13 14.15 -11.89
N LYS A 210 -9.43 13.01 -11.95
CA LYS A 210 -8.60 12.50 -10.82
C LYS A 210 -7.09 12.44 -11.12
N PRO A 211 -6.65 12.10 -12.34
CA PRO A 211 -5.25 12.15 -12.71
C PRO A 211 -4.52 13.48 -12.45
N VAL A 212 -3.35 13.35 -11.85
CA VAL A 212 -2.37 14.43 -11.63
C VAL A 212 -1.38 14.50 -12.80
N VAL A 213 -1.12 13.37 -13.45
CA VAL A 213 -0.22 13.28 -14.61
C VAL A 213 -0.92 12.65 -15.81
N ASP A 214 -0.48 13.04 -17.01
CA ASP A 214 -0.94 12.47 -18.28
C ASP A 214 -0.27 11.11 -18.59
N LEU A 215 -0.50 10.57 -19.79
CA LEU A 215 0.08 9.28 -20.22
C LEU A 215 1.60 9.32 -20.47
N ASN A 216 2.21 10.50 -20.54
CA ASN A 216 3.67 10.69 -20.55
C ASN A 216 4.22 10.92 -19.13
N ALA A 217 3.38 10.68 -18.13
CA ALA A 217 3.58 11.04 -16.73
C ALA A 217 3.97 12.52 -16.51
N GLN A 218 3.57 13.39 -17.44
CA GLN A 218 3.74 14.84 -17.33
C GLN A 218 2.67 15.39 -16.41
N VAL A 219 3.08 16.21 -15.44
CA VAL A 219 2.14 16.88 -14.54
C VAL A 219 1.27 17.83 -15.35
N TYR A 220 -0.06 17.67 -15.26
CA TYR A 220 -1.00 18.55 -15.94
C TYR A 220 -0.74 20.02 -15.57
N GLY A 221 -0.80 20.90 -16.56
CA GLY A 221 -0.50 22.33 -16.37
C GLY A 221 0.99 22.69 -16.40
N THR A 222 1.90 21.72 -16.57
CA THR A 222 3.34 21.95 -16.73
C THR A 222 3.80 21.63 -18.15
N LYS A 223 5.04 22.02 -18.52
CA LYS A 223 5.62 21.74 -19.85
C LYS A 223 6.66 20.63 -19.85
N ASN A 224 7.32 20.40 -18.72
CA ASN A 224 8.52 19.57 -18.62
C ASN A 224 8.72 18.94 -17.23
N LEU A 225 7.68 18.91 -16.40
CA LEU A 225 7.73 18.24 -15.11
C LEU A 225 7.04 16.87 -15.24
N HIS A 226 7.79 15.81 -14.96
CA HIS A 226 7.30 14.43 -14.99
C HIS A 226 7.44 13.77 -13.62
N ILE A 227 6.55 12.83 -13.28
CA ILE A 227 6.61 12.03 -12.05
C ILE A 227 6.70 10.56 -12.42
N VAL A 228 7.70 9.84 -11.91
CA VAL A 228 7.92 8.41 -12.25
C VAL A 228 8.25 7.64 -10.98
N ASP A 229 7.22 7.24 -10.24
CA ASP A 229 7.32 6.49 -8.98
C ASP A 229 6.03 5.70 -8.70
N ALA A 230 5.84 5.23 -7.46
CA ALA A 230 4.63 4.51 -7.05
C ALA A 230 3.34 5.36 -7.10
N GLY A 231 3.45 6.68 -7.06
CA GLY A 231 2.34 7.62 -7.03
C GLY A 231 1.52 7.63 -8.32
N ILE A 232 2.12 7.31 -9.47
CA ILE A 232 1.42 7.29 -10.76
C ILE A 232 0.54 6.05 -10.96
N LEU A 233 0.67 5.04 -10.10
CA LEU A 233 -0.04 3.78 -10.23
C LEU A 233 -1.52 3.94 -9.83
N ASN A 234 -2.43 3.40 -10.66
CA ASN A 234 -3.87 3.58 -10.48
C ASN A 234 -4.53 2.64 -9.47
N GLY A 235 -3.74 1.79 -8.83
CA GLY A 235 -4.23 0.78 -7.89
C GLY A 235 -3.08 -0.08 -7.39
N ILE A 236 -3.40 -0.92 -6.41
CA ILE A 236 -2.49 -1.93 -5.88
C ILE A 236 -2.57 -3.16 -6.77
N PHE A 237 -1.44 -3.85 -6.94
CA PHE A 237 -1.36 -5.09 -7.71
C PHE A 237 -1.73 -6.32 -6.86
N THR A 238 -1.65 -7.50 -7.46
CA THR A 238 -1.81 -8.79 -6.77
C THR A 238 -0.58 -9.20 -5.96
N ALA A 239 0.54 -8.47 -6.07
CA ALA A 239 1.81 -8.77 -5.42
C ALA A 239 2.49 -7.48 -4.92
N ASN A 240 3.63 -7.61 -4.23
CA ASN A 240 4.48 -6.46 -3.86
C ASN A 240 4.77 -5.53 -5.06
N PRO A 241 4.69 -4.20 -4.88
CA PRO A 241 4.58 -3.27 -6.01
C PRO A 241 5.89 -3.00 -6.74
N GLN A 242 7.05 -3.38 -6.20
CA GLN A 242 8.35 -2.96 -6.73
C GLN A 242 8.56 -3.34 -8.20
N ALA A 243 8.21 -4.57 -8.60
CA ALA A 243 8.29 -4.97 -10.00
C ALA A 243 7.36 -4.14 -10.89
N GLY A 244 6.14 -3.87 -10.43
CA GLY A 244 5.18 -3.01 -11.14
C GLY A 244 5.67 -1.58 -11.30
N ILE A 245 6.34 -1.02 -10.28
CA ILE A 245 6.95 0.32 -10.32
C ILE A 245 8.06 0.37 -11.38
N VAL A 246 8.95 -0.63 -11.40
CA VAL A 246 10.04 -0.70 -12.39
C VAL A 246 9.47 -0.82 -13.81
N ILE A 247 8.46 -1.66 -14.03
CA ILE A 247 7.80 -1.81 -15.34
C ILE A 247 7.15 -0.48 -15.79
N ALA A 248 6.47 0.21 -14.87
CA ALA A 248 5.88 1.51 -15.16
C ALA A 248 6.96 2.55 -15.52
N ALA A 249 8.07 2.57 -14.78
CA ALA A 249 9.18 3.47 -15.03
C ALA A 249 9.83 3.24 -16.41
N GLU A 250 10.12 1.99 -16.77
CA GLU A 250 10.64 1.62 -18.10
C GLU A 250 9.70 2.09 -19.22
N LYS A 251 8.39 1.86 -19.05
CA LYS A 251 7.39 2.28 -20.04
C LYS A 251 7.31 3.79 -20.18
N VAL A 252 7.25 4.52 -19.07
CA VAL A 252 7.13 5.99 -19.06
C VAL A 252 8.41 6.64 -19.56
N ALA A 253 9.59 6.12 -19.21
CA ALA A 253 10.87 6.65 -19.69
C ALA A 253 10.95 6.64 -21.22
N LYS A 254 10.48 5.56 -21.86
CA LYS A 254 10.38 5.48 -23.32
C LYS A 254 9.48 6.57 -23.91
N GLU A 255 8.34 6.86 -23.30
CA GLU A 255 7.43 7.92 -23.77
C GLU A 255 8.01 9.31 -23.57
N ILE A 256 8.69 9.57 -22.45
CA ILE A 256 9.38 10.84 -22.19
C ILE A 256 10.48 11.07 -23.23
N ILE A 257 11.28 10.05 -23.54
CA ILE A 257 12.31 10.13 -24.58
C ILE A 257 11.67 10.40 -25.94
N ARG A 258 10.54 9.77 -26.28
CA ARG A 258 9.83 10.03 -27.55
C ARG A 258 9.26 11.44 -27.63
N LEU A 259 8.90 12.05 -26.50
CA LEU A 259 8.32 13.38 -26.44
C LEU A 259 9.37 14.49 -26.64
N HIS A 260 10.60 14.28 -26.16
CA HIS A 260 11.64 15.31 -26.09
C HIS A 260 12.94 15.00 -26.87
N GLY A 261 13.11 13.77 -27.37
CA GLY A 261 14.29 13.32 -28.12
C GLY A 261 14.14 13.45 -29.63
#